data_AF-D0GK93-F1
#
_entry.id   AF-D0GK93-F1
#
_cell.length_a   1.000
_cell.length_b   1.000
_cell.length_c   1.000
_cell.angle_alpha   90.00
_cell.angle_beta   90.00
_cell.angle_gamma   90.00
#
_symmetry.space_group_name_H-M   'P 1'
#
loop_
_entity.id
_entity.type
_entity.pdbx_description
1 polymer ?
#
loop_
_entity_poly.entity_id
_entity_poly.type
_entity_poly.pdbx_seq_one_letter_code
_entity_poly.pdbx_strand_id
1 'polypeptide(L)'
;SDKKVNPYDFEYAKFDPDSEVTGDKIIVPSIYISKPTIKNKNKVDEAFINAYGEGKFEEFNLQRYWGRIEYQYVAKMNYYYLQANNIVNNLEEMKKGQFRLIPDNEAVLHNIVDGGKKIYIGEKPNKKYVDNNTGKEVVIDSKGKIVRDFWNVGTFNRYTYISDDDPDKNKHFEDVIEWLTFGTGANDKSSMFDRIKIGVIGKIISDNYNDIKEWAKYKGYNAVGYYELIQYEVDRRKDNLMNQYHNLLKFNPKAIAPKIIDLR
;
A
#
# COMPACT_ATOMS: atom_id res chain seq x y z
N SER A 1 25.56 18.16 34.03
CA SER A 1 24.15 17.90 34.35
C SER A 1 23.62 16.95 33.31
N ASP A 2 23.37 15.71 33.69
CA ASP A 2 22.78 14.72 32.78
C ASP A 2 21.37 15.18 32.45
N LYS A 3 21.17 15.73 31.25
CA LYS A 3 19.83 15.91 30.71
C LYS A 3 19.21 14.52 30.69
N LYS A 4 18.23 14.28 31.58
CA LYS A 4 17.32 13.13 31.47
C LYS A 4 16.66 13.24 30.09
N VAL A 5 17.21 12.51 29.12
CA VAL A 5 16.66 12.41 27.78
C VAL A 5 15.32 11.69 27.93
N ASN A 6 14.25 12.32 27.46
CA ASN A 6 12.95 11.67 27.40
C ASN A 6 12.97 10.73 26.19
N PRO A 7 12.93 9.40 26.38
CA PRO A 7 13.00 8.45 25.26
C PRO A 7 11.81 8.59 24.29
N TYR A 8 10.77 9.31 24.68
CA TYR A 8 9.59 9.53 23.86
C TYR A 8 9.71 10.74 22.92
N ASP A 9 10.74 11.58 22.99
CA ASP A 9 10.86 12.73 22.08
C ASP A 9 11.17 12.26 20.63
N PHE A 10 10.47 12.79 19.61
CA PHE A 10 10.66 12.43 18.19
C PHE A 10 12.08 12.61 17.68
N GLU A 11 12.83 13.56 18.25
CA GLU A 11 14.23 13.80 17.91
C GLU A 11 15.13 12.59 18.25
N TYR A 12 14.62 11.66 19.05
CA TYR A 12 15.28 10.40 19.43
C TYR A 12 14.61 9.17 18.83
N ALA A 13 13.55 9.32 18.02
CA ALA A 13 13.05 8.26 17.17
C ALA A 13 14.13 7.97 16.11
N LYS A 14 15.09 7.12 16.48
CA LYS A 14 16.12 6.63 15.57
C LYS A 14 15.54 5.42 14.85
N PHE A 15 15.67 5.44 13.54
CA PHE A 15 15.65 4.24 12.74
C PHE A 15 16.58 3.20 13.40
N ASP A 16 16.04 2.04 13.76
CA ASP A 16 16.80 0.95 14.37
C ASP A 16 17.30 0.01 13.26
N PRO A 17 18.56 0.12 12.79
CA PRO A 17 19.10 -0.78 11.79
C PRO A 17 19.26 -2.23 12.29
N ASP A 18 19.36 -2.47 13.61
CA ASP A 18 20.00 -3.65 14.21
C ASP A 18 19.07 -4.53 15.10
N SER A 19 17.74 -4.36 15.02
CA SER A 19 16.74 -5.21 15.71
C SER A 19 16.69 -6.64 15.12
N GLU A 20 17.74 -7.43 15.36
CA GLU A 20 17.75 -8.87 15.10
C GLU A 20 17.05 -9.63 16.24
N VAL A 21 16.40 -10.74 15.85
CA VAL A 21 15.74 -11.80 16.65
C VAL A 21 14.19 -11.77 16.63
N THR A 22 13.66 -12.45 15.59
CA THR A 22 12.30 -13.00 15.35
C THR A 22 11.19 -12.08 14.81
N GLY A 23 10.88 -12.21 13.50
CA GLY A 23 9.71 -11.67 12.77
C GLY A 23 9.72 -10.14 12.51
N ASP A 24 9.08 -9.67 11.42
CA ASP A 24 8.80 -8.26 11.02
C ASP A 24 9.55 -7.17 11.82
N LYS A 25 10.50 -6.46 11.17
CA LYS A 25 11.34 -5.43 11.80
C LYS A 25 10.55 -4.14 12.05
N ILE A 26 10.51 -3.70 13.31
CA ILE A 26 9.89 -2.43 13.71
C ILE A 26 10.84 -1.28 13.38
N ILE A 27 10.42 -0.40 12.47
CA ILE A 27 11.14 0.81 12.06
C ILE A 27 10.85 1.96 13.02
N VAL A 28 9.59 2.13 13.41
CA VAL A 28 9.15 3.13 14.38
C VAL A 28 8.21 2.49 15.40
N PRO A 29 8.57 2.49 16.70
CA PRO A 29 7.69 2.00 17.76
C PRO A 29 6.36 2.77 17.82
N SER A 30 5.25 2.05 18.09
CA SER A 30 3.89 2.59 18.15
C SER A 30 3.69 3.74 19.15
N ILE A 31 4.57 3.86 20.15
CA ILE A 31 4.57 4.96 21.11
C ILE A 31 4.83 6.33 20.46
N TYR A 32 5.60 6.37 19.37
CA TYR A 32 5.87 7.60 18.63
C TYR A 32 4.67 8.04 17.79
N ILE A 33 3.74 7.14 17.49
CA ILE A 33 2.46 7.51 16.86
C ILE A 33 1.47 7.96 17.93
N SER A 34 1.35 7.22 19.02
CA SER A 34 0.28 7.38 19.99
C SER A 34 0.46 8.51 21.01
N LYS A 35 1.70 8.98 21.25
CA LYS A 35 1.98 10.00 22.28
C LYS A 35 2.32 11.37 21.68
N PRO A 36 1.95 12.47 22.37
CA PRO A 36 2.38 13.80 21.98
C PRO A 36 3.87 13.98 22.32
N THR A 37 4.68 14.15 21.30
CA THR A 37 6.15 14.14 21.38
C THR A 37 6.77 15.24 20.49
N ILE A 38 6.00 15.81 19.56
CA ILE A 38 6.37 17.01 18.79
C ILE A 38 6.29 18.25 19.69
N LYS A 39 7.41 18.93 19.90
CA LYS A 39 7.48 20.15 20.74
C LYS A 39 7.55 21.45 19.95
N ASN A 40 7.89 21.38 18.66
CA ASN A 40 8.17 22.55 17.84
C ASN A 40 7.39 22.49 16.53
N LYS A 41 6.43 23.41 16.37
CA LYS A 41 5.61 23.52 15.15
C LYS A 41 6.48 23.80 13.92
N ASN A 42 7.51 24.64 14.03
CA ASN A 42 8.35 25.03 12.90
C ASN A 42 9.07 23.82 12.28
N LYS A 43 9.47 22.83 13.09
CA LYS A 43 10.07 21.59 12.56
C LYS A 43 9.09 20.79 11.71
N VAL A 44 7.82 20.75 12.12
CA VAL A 44 6.76 20.09 11.34
C VAL A 44 6.51 20.83 10.05
N ASP A 45 6.37 22.16 10.11
CA ASP A 45 6.16 22.99 8.93
C ASP A 45 7.33 22.86 7.94
N GLU A 46 8.59 22.88 8.43
CA GLU A 46 9.78 22.66 7.61
C GLU A 46 9.77 21.30 6.91
N ALA A 47 9.47 20.22 7.65
CA ALA A 47 9.36 18.87 7.07
C ALA A 47 8.26 18.81 6.00
N PHE A 48 7.10 19.43 6.26
CA PHE A 48 5.98 19.45 5.32
C PHE A 48 6.28 20.29 4.08
N ILE A 49 6.90 21.46 4.23
CA ILE A 49 7.33 22.31 3.11
C ILE A 49 8.34 21.56 2.25
N ASN A 50 9.33 20.89 2.85
CA ASN A 50 10.32 20.12 2.12
C ASN A 50 9.70 18.94 1.35
N ALA A 51 8.75 18.24 1.96
CA ALA A 51 8.11 17.07 1.36
C ALA A 51 7.07 17.41 0.28
N TYR A 52 6.25 18.43 0.52
CA TYR A 52 5.02 18.69 -0.25
C TYR A 52 5.02 20.05 -0.96
N GLY A 53 5.87 20.97 -0.53
CA GLY A 53 5.86 22.38 -0.93
C GLY A 53 4.96 23.24 -0.04
N GLU A 54 5.25 24.54 -0.03
CA GLU A 54 4.52 25.53 0.77
C GLU A 54 3.02 25.57 0.44
N GLY A 55 2.18 25.63 1.48
CA GLY A 55 0.72 25.74 1.35
C GLY A 55 -0.01 24.51 0.81
N LYS A 56 0.66 23.35 0.73
CA LYS A 56 0.11 22.12 0.14
C LYS A 56 -0.21 21.03 1.15
N PHE A 57 -0.31 21.36 2.43
CA PHE A 57 -0.48 20.41 3.52
C PHE A 57 -1.46 20.92 4.59
N GLU A 58 -2.03 19.99 5.35
CA GLU A 58 -2.85 20.30 6.51
C GLU A 58 -2.05 21.03 7.60
N GLU A 59 -2.66 22.08 8.19
CA GLU A 59 -2.01 22.87 9.22
C GLU A 59 -1.85 22.10 10.54
N PHE A 60 -0.62 22.07 11.04
CA PHE A 60 -0.32 21.52 12.35
C PHE A 60 -0.61 22.52 13.47
N ASN A 61 -1.49 22.16 14.41
CA ASN A 61 -1.84 22.96 15.58
C ASN A 61 -1.21 22.35 16.85
N LEU A 62 -0.12 22.95 17.31
CA LEU A 62 0.64 22.48 18.47
C LEU A 62 -0.18 22.52 19.77
N GLN A 63 -1.07 23.50 19.94
CA GLN A 63 -1.91 23.59 21.14
C GLN A 63 -2.92 22.45 21.21
N ARG A 64 -3.57 22.13 20.08
CA ARG A 64 -4.48 20.98 19.95
C ARG A 64 -3.74 19.67 20.19
N TYR A 65 -2.53 19.56 19.65
CA TYR A 65 -1.67 18.38 19.78
C TYR A 65 -1.26 18.07 21.23
N TRP A 66 -0.91 19.08 22.02
CA TRP A 66 -0.64 18.92 23.47
C TRP A 66 -1.91 18.96 24.34
N GLY A 67 -3.08 19.17 23.73
CA GLY A 67 -4.38 19.17 24.39
C GLY A 67 -4.77 17.77 24.87
N ARG A 68 -5.45 17.69 26.03
CA ARG A 68 -5.69 16.44 26.76
C ARG A 68 -6.71 15.47 26.14
N ILE A 69 -7.28 15.75 24.96
CA ILE A 69 -8.55 15.11 24.54
C ILE A 69 -8.50 14.45 23.15
N GLU A 70 -7.49 14.71 22.31
CA GLU A 70 -7.53 14.29 20.90
C GLU A 70 -6.42 13.31 20.51
N TYR A 71 -6.51 12.09 21.03
CA TYR A 71 -5.59 10.99 20.66
C TYR A 71 -5.48 10.80 19.14
N GLN A 72 -6.59 10.91 18.41
CA GLN A 72 -6.60 10.78 16.95
C GLN A 72 -5.82 11.91 16.26
N TYR A 73 -5.88 13.14 16.76
CA TYR A 73 -5.12 14.26 16.20
C TYR A 73 -3.62 14.08 16.43
N VAL A 74 -3.22 13.61 17.62
CA VAL A 74 -1.83 13.25 17.93
C VAL A 74 -1.31 12.19 16.96
N ALA A 75 -2.03 11.06 16.85
CA ALA A 75 -1.67 9.97 15.95
C ALA A 75 -1.54 10.42 14.49
N LYS A 76 -2.51 11.20 14.00
CA LYS A 76 -2.51 11.74 12.64
C LYS A 76 -1.31 12.64 12.36
N MET A 77 -1.03 13.60 13.24
CA MET A 77 0.08 14.54 13.04
C MET A 77 1.44 13.87 13.17
N ASN A 78 1.56 12.88 14.06
CA ASN A 78 2.74 12.05 14.19
C ASN A 78 3.01 11.23 12.94
N TYR A 79 1.97 10.56 12.42
CA TYR A 79 2.04 9.83 11.17
C TYR A 79 2.45 10.75 10.01
N TYR A 80 1.83 11.93 9.87
CA TYR A 80 2.20 12.90 8.83
C TYR A 80 3.63 13.40 8.95
N TYR A 81 4.10 13.68 10.16
CA TYR A 81 5.47 14.13 10.37
C TYR A 81 6.49 13.04 10.01
N LEU A 82 6.23 11.78 10.36
CA LEU A 82 7.06 10.65 9.96
C LEU A 82 7.03 10.43 8.44
N GLN A 83 5.86 10.51 7.83
CA GLN A 83 5.69 10.39 6.39
C GLN A 83 6.50 11.46 5.64
N ALA A 84 6.40 12.73 6.06
CA ALA A 84 7.13 13.83 5.44
C ALA A 84 8.65 13.65 5.51
N ASN A 85 9.17 13.15 6.64
CA ASN A 85 10.60 12.91 6.81
C ASN A 85 11.13 11.68 6.06
N ASN A 86 10.25 10.76 5.64
CA ASN A 86 10.64 9.52 4.95
C ASN A 86 10.42 9.57 3.43
N ILE A 87 9.87 10.66 2.91
CA ILE A 87 9.75 10.85 1.46
C ILE A 87 11.14 10.95 0.83
N VAL A 88 11.39 10.08 -0.15
CA VAL A 88 12.58 10.17 -1.00
C VAL A 88 12.46 11.38 -1.91
N ASN A 89 13.39 12.32 -1.82
CA ASN A 89 13.26 13.64 -2.43
C ASN A 89 13.73 13.68 -3.88
N ASN A 90 14.70 12.85 -4.26
CA ASN A 90 15.25 12.81 -5.60
C ASN A 90 15.87 11.44 -5.92
N LEU A 91 16.19 11.22 -7.20
CA LEU A 91 16.77 9.97 -7.69
C LEU A 91 18.18 9.72 -7.15
N GLU A 92 18.93 10.75 -6.75
CA GLU A 92 20.26 10.58 -6.16
C GLU A 92 20.19 10.00 -4.74
N GLU A 93 19.17 10.37 -3.95
CA GLU A 93 18.88 9.71 -2.67
C GLU A 93 18.53 8.24 -2.88
N MET A 94 17.69 7.94 -3.88
CA MET A 94 17.35 6.56 -4.23
C MET A 94 18.58 5.73 -4.63
N LYS A 95 19.49 6.28 -5.45
CA LYS A 95 20.72 5.59 -5.88
C LYS A 95 21.68 5.27 -4.73
N LYS A 96 21.64 6.05 -3.65
CA LYS A 96 22.47 5.82 -2.46
C LYS A 96 21.88 4.76 -1.52
N GLY A 97 20.57 4.56 -1.57
CA GLY A 97 19.88 3.54 -0.78
C GLY A 97 19.93 2.15 -1.42
N GLN A 98 19.43 1.17 -0.68
CA GLN A 98 19.33 -0.23 -1.13
C GLN A 98 17.88 -0.57 -1.49
N PHE A 99 17.38 0.14 -2.51
CA PHE A 99 16.00 0.01 -2.96
C PHE A 99 15.81 -1.26 -3.82
N ARG A 100 14.89 -2.13 -3.40
CA ARG A 100 14.45 -3.29 -4.19
C ARG A 100 13.14 -3.01 -4.91
N LEU A 101 12.98 -3.58 -6.11
CA LEU A 101 11.73 -3.51 -6.85
C LEU A 101 10.67 -4.41 -6.20
N ILE A 102 9.46 -3.88 -6.01
CA ILE A 102 8.31 -4.64 -5.53
C ILE A 102 7.49 -5.16 -6.73
N PRO A 103 7.02 -6.42 -6.69
CA PRO A 103 6.16 -6.98 -7.73
C PRO A 103 4.92 -6.13 -8.01
N ASP A 104 4.49 -6.10 -9.29
CA ASP A 104 3.38 -5.24 -9.71
C ASP A 104 2.06 -5.58 -9.02
N ASN A 105 1.81 -6.86 -8.71
CA ASN A 105 0.62 -7.30 -8.00
C ASN A 105 0.56 -6.75 -6.57
N GLU A 106 1.71 -6.60 -5.91
CA GLU A 106 1.79 -6.00 -4.56
C GLU A 106 1.77 -4.46 -4.61
N ALA A 107 2.18 -3.87 -5.73
CA ALA A 107 2.28 -2.42 -5.91
C ALA A 107 1.03 -1.78 -6.57
N VAL A 108 -0.09 -2.51 -6.69
CA VAL A 108 -1.30 -2.07 -7.41
C VAL A 108 -1.86 -0.74 -6.91
N LEU A 109 -1.79 -0.46 -5.61
CA LEU A 109 -2.31 0.78 -5.03
C LEU A 109 -1.46 2.02 -5.35
N HIS A 110 -0.31 1.87 -6.02
CA HIS A 110 0.47 3.00 -6.55
C HIS A 110 0.17 3.29 -8.03
N ASN A 111 -0.92 2.72 -8.55
CA ASN A 111 -1.39 2.89 -9.93
C ASN A 111 -2.84 3.38 -9.99
N ILE A 112 -3.31 4.07 -8.96
CA ILE A 112 -4.64 4.66 -8.86
C ILE A 112 -4.79 5.80 -9.87
N VAL A 113 -5.87 5.75 -10.65
CA VAL A 113 -6.22 6.73 -11.68
C VAL A 113 -7.70 7.12 -11.57
N ASP A 114 -8.15 8.06 -12.42
CA ASP A 114 -9.53 8.54 -12.46
C ASP A 114 -10.02 9.07 -11.10
N GLY A 115 -9.13 9.78 -10.39
CA GLY A 115 -9.43 10.41 -9.10
C GLY A 115 -9.80 9.42 -8.00
N GLY A 116 -9.13 8.25 -7.93
CA GLY A 116 -9.37 7.27 -6.87
C GLY A 116 -10.36 6.17 -7.23
N LYS A 117 -10.78 6.06 -8.50
CA LYS A 117 -11.87 5.15 -8.90
C LYS A 117 -11.40 3.86 -9.58
N LYS A 118 -10.22 3.88 -10.20
CA LYS A 118 -9.69 2.75 -10.97
C LYS A 118 -8.20 2.55 -10.67
N ILE A 119 -7.71 1.35 -10.93
CA ILE A 119 -6.28 1.02 -10.88
C ILE A 119 -5.82 0.72 -12.30
N TYR A 120 -4.79 1.42 -12.75
CA TYR A 120 -4.11 1.16 -14.01
C TYR A 120 -3.32 -0.14 -13.94
N ILE A 121 -3.55 -1.01 -14.91
CA ILE A 121 -2.96 -2.36 -15.00
C ILE A 121 -2.38 -2.64 -16.40
N GLY A 122 -2.16 -1.58 -17.19
CA GLY A 122 -1.61 -1.66 -18.54
C GLY A 122 -0.12 -2.06 -18.57
N GLU A 123 0.55 -1.78 -19.69
CA GLU A 123 1.90 -2.29 -19.96
C GLU A 123 2.99 -1.66 -19.09
N LYS A 124 2.84 -0.38 -18.76
CA LYS A 124 3.87 0.42 -18.07
C LYS A 124 3.32 1.03 -16.77
N PRO A 125 2.97 0.21 -15.76
CA PRO A 125 2.54 0.73 -14.47
C PRO A 125 3.71 1.44 -13.77
N ASN A 126 3.37 2.31 -12.83
CA ASN A 126 4.31 2.82 -11.84
C ASN A 126 4.97 1.64 -11.10
N LYS A 127 6.27 1.79 -10.84
CA LYS A 127 7.08 0.78 -10.15
C LYS A 127 7.38 1.27 -8.74
N LYS A 128 7.02 0.46 -7.75
CA LYS A 128 7.32 0.69 -6.33
C LYS A 128 8.68 0.09 -6.00
N TYR A 129 9.47 0.84 -5.25
CA TYR A 129 10.70 0.37 -4.66
C TYR A 129 10.73 0.63 -3.17
N VAL A 130 11.31 -0.29 -2.41
CA VAL A 130 11.41 -0.21 -0.95
C VAL A 130 12.86 -0.40 -0.54
N ASP A 131 13.35 0.47 0.33
CA ASP A 131 14.61 0.26 1.05
C ASP A 131 14.29 -0.50 2.34
N ASN A 132 14.53 -1.81 2.34
CA ASN A 132 14.16 -2.69 3.45
C ASN A 132 14.90 -2.34 4.74
N ASN A 133 16.05 -1.66 4.67
CA ASN A 133 16.72 -1.20 5.87
C ASN A 133 15.85 -0.12 6.47
N THR A 134 15.66 1.00 5.77
CA THR A 134 15.06 2.22 6.31
C THR A 134 13.52 2.24 6.34
N GLY A 135 12.86 1.33 5.63
CA GLY A 135 11.40 1.35 5.43
C GLY A 135 10.94 2.45 4.46
N LYS A 136 11.85 3.13 3.77
CA LYS A 136 11.52 4.17 2.78
C LYS A 136 10.95 3.55 1.51
N GLU A 137 9.91 4.19 1.00
CA GLU A 137 9.30 3.83 -0.27
C GLU A 137 9.49 4.92 -1.31
N VAL A 138 9.71 4.52 -2.55
CA VAL A 138 9.73 5.42 -3.70
C VAL A 138 8.98 4.79 -4.86
N VAL A 139 8.17 5.59 -5.53
CA VAL A 139 7.39 5.17 -6.70
C VAL A 139 7.90 5.92 -7.91
N ILE A 140 8.23 5.18 -8.97
CA ILE A 140 8.77 5.69 -10.21
C ILE A 140 7.76 5.46 -11.33
N ASP A 141 7.44 6.52 -12.08
CA ASP A 141 6.56 6.43 -13.24
C ASP A 141 7.25 5.79 -14.46
N SER A 142 6.47 5.52 -15.50
CA SER A 142 6.99 4.96 -16.76
C SER A 142 8.02 5.83 -17.49
N LYS A 143 8.21 7.09 -17.07
CA LYS A 143 9.20 8.04 -17.61
C LYS A 143 10.43 8.18 -16.71
N GLY A 144 10.53 7.38 -15.64
CA GLY A 144 11.67 7.42 -14.70
C GLY A 144 11.59 8.57 -13.69
N LYS A 145 10.43 9.20 -13.50
CA LYS A 145 10.24 10.30 -12.53
C LYS A 145 9.62 9.78 -11.24
N ILE A 146 10.02 10.38 -10.11
CA ILE A 146 9.39 10.12 -8.82
C ILE A 146 7.95 10.63 -8.85
N VAL A 147 7.01 9.76 -8.49
CA VAL A 147 5.60 10.07 -8.36
C VAL A 147 5.35 10.88 -7.10
N ARG A 148 4.64 12.01 -7.24
CA ARG A 148 4.28 12.94 -6.16
C ARG A 148 2.77 13.13 -5.98
N ASP A 149 2.00 12.52 -6.85
CA ASP A 149 0.54 12.50 -6.74
C ASP A 149 0.14 11.74 -5.47
N PHE A 150 -0.74 12.32 -4.66
CA PHE A 150 -1.06 11.78 -3.34
C PHE A 150 -1.77 10.42 -3.41
N TRP A 151 -2.38 10.05 -4.54
CA TRP A 151 -2.94 8.70 -4.68
C TRP A 151 -1.86 7.62 -4.78
N ASN A 152 -0.67 7.98 -5.27
CA ASN A 152 0.28 7.01 -5.81
C ASN A 152 1.68 7.11 -5.20
N VAL A 153 1.94 8.12 -4.37
CA VAL A 153 3.22 8.27 -3.66
C VAL A 153 3.46 7.10 -2.70
N GLY A 154 4.72 6.79 -2.45
CA GLY A 154 5.10 5.79 -1.44
C GLY A 154 4.70 6.24 -0.03
N THR A 155 4.35 5.28 0.83
CA THR A 155 4.06 5.52 2.24
C THR A 155 5.20 5.04 3.09
N PHE A 156 5.41 5.67 4.24
CA PHE A 156 6.32 5.18 5.26
C PHE A 156 5.71 3.94 5.89
N ASN A 157 6.49 2.86 5.96
CA ASN A 157 6.07 1.66 6.68
C ASN A 157 6.73 1.65 8.06
N ARG A 158 5.93 1.38 9.09
CA ARG A 158 6.44 1.12 10.44
C ARG A 158 7.05 -0.26 10.56
N TYR A 159 6.70 -1.16 9.65
CA TYR A 159 7.21 -2.52 9.57
C TYR A 159 7.92 -2.72 8.22
N THR A 160 9.01 -3.46 8.21
CA THR A 160 9.69 -3.84 6.97
C THR A 160 10.00 -5.33 6.96
N TYR A 161 10.10 -5.89 5.76
CA TYR A 161 10.41 -7.30 5.54
C TYR A 161 11.83 -7.61 5.97
N ILE A 162 11.98 -8.58 6.88
CA ILE A 162 13.30 -9.14 7.25
C ILE A 162 13.80 -10.06 6.12
N SER A 163 12.90 -10.81 5.49
CA SER A 163 13.16 -11.62 4.29
C SER A 163 11.86 -11.80 3.48
N ASP A 164 11.97 -12.22 2.22
CA ASP A 164 10.80 -12.55 1.38
C ASP A 164 10.04 -13.82 1.86
N ASP A 165 10.66 -14.59 2.76
CA ASP A 165 10.15 -15.85 3.32
C ASP A 165 9.51 -15.67 4.70
N ASP A 166 9.34 -14.44 5.22
CA ASP A 166 8.74 -14.21 6.53
C ASP A 166 7.22 -14.56 6.49
N PRO A 167 6.78 -15.60 7.23
CA PRO A 167 5.38 -16.01 7.24
C PRO A 167 4.48 -15.01 7.98
N ASP A 168 5.04 -14.11 8.79
CA ASP A 168 4.30 -13.19 9.65
C ASP A 168 4.02 -11.84 8.97
N LYS A 169 3.37 -11.85 7.79
CA LYS A 169 2.84 -10.64 7.11
C LYS A 169 1.76 -9.88 7.90
N ASN A 170 1.51 -10.26 9.15
CA ASN A 170 0.43 -9.78 9.99
C ASN A 170 0.67 -8.35 10.50
N LYS A 171 1.91 -7.86 10.64
CA LYS A 171 2.15 -6.50 11.16
C LYS A 171 2.04 -5.41 10.10
N HIS A 172 2.22 -5.74 8.80
CA HIS A 172 1.91 -4.82 7.70
C HIS A 172 0.43 -4.41 7.62
N PHE A 173 -0.46 -5.16 8.26
CA PHE A 173 -1.87 -4.76 8.42
C PHE A 173 -2.00 -3.40 9.11
N GLU A 174 -1.07 -3.09 10.02
CA GLU A 174 -1.05 -1.81 10.69
C GLU A 174 -0.72 -0.64 9.73
N ASP A 175 0.22 -0.83 8.80
CA ASP A 175 0.56 0.18 7.78
C ASP A 175 -0.66 0.45 6.86
N VAL A 176 -1.41 -0.61 6.53
CA VAL A 176 -2.68 -0.50 5.78
C VAL A 176 -3.74 0.27 6.58
N ILE A 177 -3.88 0.02 7.89
CA ILE A 177 -4.81 0.78 8.75
C ILE A 177 -4.43 2.26 8.77
N GLU A 178 -3.14 2.59 8.91
CA GLU A 178 -2.68 3.97 8.92
C GLU A 178 -2.95 4.66 7.59
N TRP A 179 -2.66 4.02 6.46
CA TRP A 179 -3.01 4.55 5.14
C TRP A 179 -4.53 4.73 5.00
N LEU A 180 -5.35 3.75 5.39
CA LEU A 180 -6.81 3.88 5.35
C LEU A 180 -7.29 5.06 6.20
N THR A 181 -6.71 5.26 7.38
CA THR A 181 -7.15 6.28 8.34
C THR A 181 -6.64 7.68 7.99
N PHE A 182 -5.37 7.81 7.64
CA PHE A 182 -4.67 9.09 7.51
C PHE A 182 -4.24 9.42 6.08
N GLY A 183 -4.23 8.45 5.17
CA GLY A 183 -3.82 8.66 3.78
C GLY A 183 -2.30 8.62 3.60
N THR A 184 -1.79 9.21 2.53
CA THR A 184 -0.35 9.21 2.19
C THR A 184 0.44 10.37 2.79
N GLY A 185 -0.15 11.14 3.72
CA GLY A 185 0.49 12.27 4.38
C GLY A 185 -0.38 13.52 4.46
N ALA A 186 0.22 14.63 4.89
CA ALA A 186 -0.50 15.88 5.16
C ALA A 186 -1.09 16.55 3.91
N ASN A 187 -0.66 16.15 2.71
CA ASN A 187 -1.17 16.65 1.44
C ASN A 187 -2.20 15.72 0.78
N ASP A 188 -2.56 14.60 1.41
CA ASP A 188 -3.57 13.68 0.91
C ASP A 188 -4.97 14.33 1.01
N LYS A 189 -5.66 14.37 -0.13
CA LYS A 189 -6.98 15.00 -0.26
C LYS A 189 -8.13 13.98 -0.31
N SER A 190 -7.81 12.69 -0.23
CA SER A 190 -8.79 11.62 -0.22
C SER A 190 -9.48 11.49 1.14
N SER A 191 -10.73 11.03 1.11
CA SER A 191 -11.40 10.60 2.35
C SER A 191 -11.01 9.16 2.70
N MET A 192 -11.17 8.78 3.97
CA MET A 192 -11.07 7.38 4.40
C MET A 192 -11.98 6.46 3.58
N PHE A 193 -13.17 6.94 3.20
CA PHE A 193 -14.12 6.16 2.41
C PHE A 193 -13.63 5.90 0.99
N ASP A 194 -12.97 6.89 0.36
CA ASP A 194 -12.35 6.70 -0.95
C ASP A 194 -11.23 5.66 -0.87
N ARG A 195 -10.41 5.72 0.18
CA ARG A 195 -9.32 4.77 0.43
C ARG A 195 -9.82 3.35 0.70
N ILE A 196 -10.91 3.19 1.46
CA ILE A 196 -11.55 1.87 1.66
C ILE A 196 -12.02 1.29 0.32
N LYS A 197 -12.72 2.09 -0.49
CA LYS A 197 -13.22 1.63 -1.80
C LYS A 197 -12.10 1.17 -2.72
N ILE A 198 -11.08 2.01 -2.89
CA ILE A 198 -9.96 1.69 -3.79
C ILE A 198 -9.07 0.60 -3.20
N GLY A 199 -8.96 0.51 -1.87
CA GLY A 199 -8.29 -0.58 -1.17
C GLY A 199 -8.91 -1.94 -1.43
N VAL A 200 -10.26 -2.04 -1.43
CA VAL A 200 -10.97 -3.29 -1.79
C VAL A 200 -10.73 -3.65 -3.27
N ILE A 201 -10.82 -2.67 -4.17
CA ILE A 201 -10.51 -2.89 -5.60
C ILE A 201 -9.07 -3.37 -5.77
N GLY A 202 -8.12 -2.71 -5.11
CA GLY A 202 -6.70 -3.08 -5.12
C GLY A 202 -6.45 -4.48 -4.60
N LYS A 203 -7.09 -4.89 -3.50
CA LYS A 203 -6.95 -6.25 -2.96
C LYS A 203 -7.41 -7.31 -3.96
N ILE A 204 -8.57 -7.12 -4.58
CA ILE A 204 -9.11 -8.06 -5.58
C ILE A 204 -8.16 -8.16 -6.78
N ILE A 205 -7.67 -7.01 -7.26
CA ILE A 205 -6.71 -6.96 -8.38
C ILE A 205 -5.39 -7.63 -8.00
N SER A 206 -4.83 -7.35 -6.83
CA SER A 206 -3.59 -7.96 -6.32
C SER A 206 -3.69 -9.48 -6.30
N ASP A 207 -4.78 -10.03 -5.73
CA ASP A 207 -4.96 -11.48 -5.57
C ASP A 207 -5.12 -12.23 -6.89
N ASN A 208 -5.64 -11.55 -7.93
CA ASN A 208 -5.94 -12.15 -9.23
C ASN A 208 -5.21 -11.41 -10.37
N TYR A 209 -4.02 -10.87 -10.09
CA TYR A 209 -3.39 -9.87 -10.94
C TYR A 209 -3.18 -10.33 -12.38
N ASN A 210 -2.63 -11.53 -12.58
CA ASN A 210 -2.37 -12.05 -13.92
C ASN A 210 -3.67 -12.29 -14.71
N ASP A 211 -4.66 -12.93 -14.08
CA ASP A 211 -5.95 -13.24 -14.71
C ASP A 211 -6.71 -11.97 -15.09
N ILE A 212 -6.79 -11.00 -14.16
CA ILE A 212 -7.46 -9.71 -14.41
C ILE A 212 -6.70 -8.91 -15.47
N LYS A 213 -5.36 -8.93 -15.47
CA LYS A 213 -4.56 -8.23 -16.48
C LYS A 213 -4.76 -8.81 -17.87
N GLU A 214 -4.79 -10.13 -18.01
CA GLU A 214 -5.07 -10.80 -19.28
C GLU A 214 -6.50 -10.54 -19.75
N TRP A 215 -7.49 -10.69 -18.85
CA TRP A 215 -8.88 -10.39 -19.14
C TRP A 215 -9.07 -8.93 -19.56
N ALA A 216 -8.48 -7.98 -18.85
CA ALA A 216 -8.57 -6.56 -19.16
C ALA A 216 -7.96 -6.26 -20.53
N LYS A 217 -6.79 -6.84 -20.83
CA LYS A 217 -6.17 -6.74 -22.16
C LYS A 217 -7.08 -7.28 -23.25
N TYR A 218 -7.69 -8.44 -23.04
CA TYR A 218 -8.65 -9.04 -23.97
C TYR A 218 -9.88 -8.15 -24.21
N LYS A 219 -10.38 -7.48 -23.16
CA LYS A 219 -11.50 -6.54 -23.25
C LYS A 219 -11.13 -5.13 -23.73
N GLY A 220 -9.84 -4.83 -23.88
CA GLY A 220 -9.34 -3.50 -24.26
C GLY A 220 -9.32 -2.47 -23.11
N TYR A 221 -9.33 -2.93 -21.86
CA TYR A 221 -9.20 -2.07 -20.68
C TYR A 221 -7.74 -1.93 -20.24
N ASN A 222 -7.33 -0.70 -19.95
CA ASN A 222 -6.01 -0.40 -19.35
C ASN A 222 -6.09 -0.10 -17.85
N ALA A 223 -7.29 0.07 -17.31
CA ALA A 223 -7.55 0.32 -15.90
C ALA A 223 -8.83 -0.36 -15.47
N VAL A 224 -8.85 -0.84 -14.23
CA VAL A 224 -9.95 -1.63 -13.66
C VAL A 224 -10.47 -0.93 -12.41
N GLY A 225 -11.76 -0.66 -12.39
CA GLY A 225 -12.50 -0.25 -11.21
C GLY A 225 -13.61 -1.23 -10.88
N TYR A 226 -14.57 -0.77 -10.08
CA TYR A 226 -15.67 -1.60 -9.60
C TYR A 226 -16.48 -2.27 -10.72
N TYR A 227 -16.84 -1.52 -11.78
CA TYR A 227 -17.63 -2.06 -12.89
C TYR A 227 -16.89 -3.11 -13.69
N GLU A 228 -15.60 -2.89 -13.96
CA GLU A 228 -14.77 -3.85 -14.68
C GLU A 228 -14.58 -5.14 -13.86
N LEU A 229 -14.40 -5.04 -12.53
CA LEU A 229 -14.34 -6.22 -11.66
C LEU A 229 -15.63 -7.05 -11.67
N ILE A 230 -16.80 -6.42 -11.71
CA ILE A 230 -18.07 -7.15 -11.85
C ILE A 230 -18.12 -7.91 -13.18
N GLN A 231 -17.71 -7.26 -14.27
CA GLN A 231 -17.67 -7.91 -15.59
C GLN A 231 -16.72 -9.10 -15.61
N TYR A 232 -15.52 -8.94 -15.04
CA TYR A 232 -14.54 -10.02 -14.86
C TYR A 232 -15.14 -11.22 -14.13
N GLU A 233 -15.84 -10.98 -13.01
CA GLU A 233 -16.47 -12.05 -12.23
C GLU A 233 -17.59 -12.77 -13.00
N VAL A 234 -18.40 -12.03 -13.76
CA VAL A 234 -19.47 -12.61 -14.60
C VAL A 234 -18.87 -13.46 -15.72
N ASP A 235 -17.85 -12.95 -16.43
CA ASP A 235 -17.18 -13.67 -17.50
C ASP A 235 -16.50 -14.95 -16.97
N ARG A 236 -15.77 -14.84 -15.85
CA ARG A 236 -15.11 -15.99 -15.21
C ARG A 236 -16.10 -17.09 -14.82
N ARG A 237 -17.27 -16.73 -14.29
CA ARG A 237 -18.34 -17.70 -13.95
C ARG A 237 -18.93 -18.34 -15.19
N LYS A 238 -19.14 -17.56 -16.25
CA LYS A 238 -19.63 -18.07 -17.54
C LYS A 238 -18.66 -19.08 -18.13
N ASP A 239 -17.36 -18.79 -18.13
CA ASP A 239 -16.33 -19.69 -18.66
C ASP A 239 -16.27 -21.00 -17.85
N ASN A 240 -16.37 -20.92 -16.52
CA ASN A 240 -16.46 -22.10 -15.66
C ASN A 240 -17.68 -22.97 -15.98
N LEU A 241 -18.85 -22.36 -16.17
CA LEU A 241 -20.08 -23.08 -16.57
C LEU A 241 -19.93 -23.73 -17.95
N MET A 242 -19.35 -23.03 -18.93
CA MET A 242 -19.12 -23.57 -20.27
C MET A 242 -18.12 -24.72 -20.27
N ASN A 243 -17.07 -24.63 -19.45
CA ASN A 243 -16.10 -25.72 -19.27
C ASN A 243 -16.75 -26.97 -18.65
N GLN A 244 -17.60 -26.79 -17.63
CA GLN A 244 -18.37 -27.90 -17.06
C GLN A 244 -19.30 -28.53 -18.10
N TYR A 245 -20.02 -27.70 -18.87
CA TYR A 245 -20.89 -28.18 -19.94
C TYR A 245 -20.11 -28.97 -21.01
N HIS A 246 -18.96 -28.45 -21.47
CA HIS A 246 -18.12 -29.16 -22.44
C HIS A 246 -17.55 -30.47 -21.88
N ASN A 247 -17.20 -30.54 -20.60
CA ASN A 247 -16.77 -31.77 -19.96
C ASN A 247 -17.91 -32.80 -19.85
N LEU A 248 -19.14 -32.36 -19.61
CA LEU A 248 -20.33 -33.21 -19.65
C LEU A 248 -20.61 -33.73 -21.08
N LEU A 249 -20.39 -32.91 -22.11
CA LEU A 249 -20.52 -33.35 -23.50
C LEU A 249 -19.43 -34.36 -23.93
N LYS A 250 -18.23 -34.26 -23.34
CA LYS A 250 -17.16 -35.25 -23.52
C LYS A 250 -17.42 -36.55 -22.75
N PHE A 251 -18.32 -36.53 -21.77
CA PHE A 251 -18.75 -37.70 -21.04
C PHE A 251 -19.52 -38.62 -22.00
N ASN A 252 -18.93 -39.77 -22.37
CA ASN A 252 -19.60 -40.81 -23.16
C ASN A 252 -20.28 -41.82 -22.23
N PRO A 253 -21.61 -41.81 -22.06
CA PRO A 253 -22.30 -42.72 -21.15
C PRO A 253 -22.14 -44.19 -21.55
N LYS A 254 -21.86 -44.46 -22.84
CA LYS A 254 -21.67 -45.82 -23.36
C LYS A 254 -20.33 -46.45 -22.97
N ALA A 255 -19.37 -45.67 -22.48
CA ALA A 255 -18.07 -46.19 -22.03
C ALA A 255 -18.09 -46.71 -20.58
N ILE A 256 -19.11 -46.36 -19.80
CA ILE A 256 -19.21 -46.68 -18.36
C ILE A 256 -20.49 -47.48 -18.05
N ALA A 257 -21.46 -47.56 -18.98
CA ALA A 257 -22.54 -48.53 -18.87
C ALA A 257 -21.91 -49.93 -18.70
N PRO A 258 -22.06 -50.60 -17.54
CA PRO A 258 -21.62 -51.99 -17.43
C PRO A 258 -22.26 -52.74 -18.60
N LYS A 259 -21.50 -53.61 -19.25
CA LYS A 259 -22.03 -54.61 -20.19
C LYS A 259 -23.03 -55.50 -19.43
N ILE A 260 -24.23 -54.99 -19.15
CA ILE A 260 -25.37 -55.78 -18.71
C ILE A 260 -26.16 -56.12 -19.97
N ILE A 261 -25.48 -56.79 -20.90
CA ILE A 261 -26.10 -57.70 -21.87
C ILE A 261 -25.02 -58.74 -22.16
N ASP A 262 -24.90 -59.72 -21.27
CA ASP A 262 -24.93 -61.09 -21.76
C ASP A 262 -26.03 -61.81 -21.00
N LEU A 263 -26.99 -62.24 -21.80
CA LEU A 263 -28.27 -62.81 -21.45
C LEU A 263 -28.07 -64.26 -20.99
N ARG A 264 -28.96 -64.70 -20.09
CA ARG A 264 -29.45 -66.07 -20.15
C ARG A 264 -30.26 -66.25 -21.44
#